data_AF-A0A382EA24-F1
#
_entry.id   AF-A0A382EA24-F1
#
_cell.length_a   1.000
_cell.length_b   1.000
_cell.length_c   1.000
_cell.angle_alpha   90.00
_cell.angle_beta   90.00
_cell.angle_gamma   90.00
#
_symmetry.space_group_name_H-M   'P 1'
#
loop_
_entity.id
_entity.type
_entity.pdbx_description
1 polymer ?
#
loop_
_entity_poly.entity_id
_entity_poly.type
_entity_poly.pdbx_seq_one_letter_code
_entity_poly.pdbx_strand_id
1 'polypeptide(L)'
;MEVRLVSYSVADKKFIEQYCDEAGLRPRSGPNKHKDVPKFDSILELIAFCARVSNPSNQANEQTSAKLIKYLIKHQHWSPLEMVNACLEINTTRDIAHQIVRHRSFAFQEFSQRYAKPEDMGDAFI
;
A
#
# COMPACT_ATOMS: atom_id res chain seq x y z
N MET A 1 -8.01 20.27 4.19
CA MET A 1 -7.20 19.07 4.46
C MET A 1 -8.13 17.87 4.41
N GLU A 2 -8.27 17.25 3.25
CA GLU A 2 -9.01 16.00 3.08
C GLU A 2 -7.96 14.96 2.70
N VAL A 3 -7.67 14.03 3.62
CA VAL A 3 -6.79 12.90 3.35
C VAL A 3 -7.70 11.76 2.90
N ARG A 4 -7.66 11.41 1.61
CA ARG A 4 -8.40 10.27 1.09
C ARG A 4 -7.46 9.07 1.08
N LEU A 5 -7.79 8.06 1.88
CA LEU A 5 -7.12 6.76 1.81
C LEU A 5 -7.49 6.10 0.49
N VAL A 6 -6.52 5.93 -0.41
CA VAL A 6 -6.70 5.18 -1.66
C VAL A 6 -6.12 3.79 -1.41
N SER A 7 -6.97 2.86 -0.99
CA SER A 7 -6.58 1.46 -0.86
C SER A 7 -6.11 0.94 -2.22
N TYR A 8 -4.94 0.30 -2.27
CA TYR A 8 -4.51 -0.41 -3.47
C TYR A 8 -5.42 -1.63 -3.66
N SER A 9 -6.40 -1.53 -4.56
CA SER A 9 -6.86 -2.72 -5.25
C SER A 9 -5.82 -3.02 -6.31
N VAL A 10 -5.25 -4.23 -6.29
CA VAL A 10 -4.62 -4.80 -7.50
C VAL A 10 -5.59 -4.51 -8.65
N ALA A 11 -5.09 -3.93 -9.76
CA ALA A 11 -5.93 -3.60 -10.91
C ALA A 11 -6.86 -4.79 -11.21
N ASP A 12 -8.15 -4.50 -11.45
CA ASP A 12 -9.20 -5.53 -11.47
C ASP A 12 -8.70 -6.71 -12.30
N LYS A 13 -8.70 -7.88 -11.67
CA LYS A 13 -8.18 -9.10 -12.27
C LYS A 13 -8.85 -9.36 -13.63
N LYS A 14 -10.14 -9.04 -13.76
CA LYS A 14 -10.89 -9.17 -15.02
C LYS A 14 -10.39 -8.21 -16.10
N PHE A 15 -10.04 -6.98 -15.71
CA PHE A 15 -9.47 -5.98 -16.61
C PHE A 15 -8.09 -6.41 -17.13
N ILE A 16 -7.24 -6.94 -16.25
CA ILE A 16 -5.91 -7.45 -16.64
C ILE A 16 -6.05 -8.65 -17.58
N GLU A 17 -6.93 -9.60 -17.26
CA GLU A 17 -7.15 -10.81 -18.07
C GLU A 17 -7.65 -10.44 -19.47
N GLN A 18 -8.66 -9.56 -19.56
CA GLN A 18 -9.18 -9.07 -20.84
C GLN A 18 -8.10 -8.39 -21.70
N TYR A 19 -7.32 -7.48 -21.13
CA TYR A 19 -6.30 -6.76 -21.90
C TYR A 19 -5.13 -7.66 -22.31
N CYS A 20 -4.77 -8.66 -21.48
CA CYS A 20 -3.78 -9.66 -21.88
C CYS A 20 -4.26 -10.48 -23.08
N ASP A 21 -5.52 -10.89 -23.10
CA ASP A 21 -6.11 -11.62 -24.22
C ASP A 21 -6.16 -10.76 -25.50
N GLU A 22 -6.55 -9.48 -25.39
CA GLU A 22 -6.56 -8.52 -26.51
C GLU A 22 -5.15 -8.25 -27.06
N ALA A 23 -4.15 -8.16 -26.19
CA ALA A 23 -2.76 -7.91 -26.58
C ALA A 23 -2.00 -9.18 -27.03
N GLY A 24 -2.64 -10.35 -27.04
CA GLY A 24 -1.99 -11.64 -27.33
C GLY A 24 -0.90 -12.02 -26.31
N LEU A 25 -0.93 -11.42 -25.13
CA LEU A 25 -0.01 -11.68 -24.03
C LEU A 25 -0.61 -12.76 -23.14
N ARG A 26 0.21 -13.71 -22.68
CA ARG A 26 -0.24 -14.60 -21.62
C ARG A 26 -0.41 -13.76 -20.35
N PRO A 27 -1.58 -13.76 -19.69
CA PRO A 27 -1.72 -13.07 -18.41
C PRO A 27 -0.65 -13.63 -17.47
N ARG A 28 0.26 -12.75 -17.02
CA ARG A 28 1.27 -13.15 -16.06
C ARG A 28 0.50 -13.69 -14.89
N SER A 29 0.81 -14.91 -14.49
CA SER A 29 0.39 -15.47 -13.22
C SER A 29 0.51 -14.38 -12.16
N GLY A 30 -0.61 -13.84 -11.68
CA GLY A 30 -0.54 -12.98 -10.51
C GLY A 30 0.21 -13.77 -9.42
N PRO A 31 0.96 -13.11 -8.53
CA PRO A 31 1.69 -13.79 -7.45
C PRO A 31 0.77 -14.70 -6.60
N ASN A 32 -0.55 -14.48 -6.67
CA ASN A 32 -1.60 -15.27 -6.03
C ASN A 32 -2.04 -16.53 -6.81
N LYS A 33 -1.12 -17.29 -7.43
CA LYS A 33 -1.45 -18.59 -8.05
C LYS A 33 -1.45 -19.78 -7.08
N HIS A 34 -0.87 -19.62 -5.89
CA HIS A 34 -0.92 -20.67 -4.87
C HIS A 34 -2.23 -20.57 -4.08
N LYS A 35 -2.96 -21.69 -3.99
CA LYS A 35 -4.16 -21.80 -3.14
C LYS A 35 -3.86 -21.61 -1.66
N ASP A 36 -2.59 -21.71 -1.29
CA ASP A 36 -2.09 -21.70 0.08
C ASP A 36 -1.61 -20.31 0.55
N VAL A 37 -1.79 -19.25 -0.26
CA VAL A 37 -1.47 -17.89 0.18
C VAL A 37 -2.53 -17.43 1.18
N PRO A 38 -2.16 -17.13 2.43
CA PRO A 38 -3.11 -16.67 3.44
C PRO A 38 -3.76 -15.36 2.98
N LYS A 39 -5.09 -15.31 3.04
CA LYS A 39 -5.85 -14.08 2.83
C LYS A 39 -6.10 -13.46 4.19
N PHE A 40 -5.90 -12.15 4.29
CA PHE A 40 -6.13 -11.39 5.52
C PHE A 40 -7.25 -10.39 5.26
N ASP A 41 -8.17 -10.26 6.21
CA ASP A 41 -9.28 -9.32 6.10
C ASP A 41 -8.84 -7.91 6.57
N SER A 42 -7.75 -7.84 7.34
CA SER A 42 -7.18 -6.59 7.85
C SER A 42 -5.65 -6.51 7.69
N ILE A 43 -5.15 -5.29 7.47
CA ILE A 43 -3.70 -4.98 7.44
C ILE A 43 -3.04 -5.36 8.78
N LEU A 44 -3.77 -5.23 9.91
CA LEU A 44 -3.26 -5.60 11.23
C LEU A 44 -3.00 -7.11 11.37
N GLU A 45 -3.83 -7.93 10.72
CA GLU A 45 -3.65 -9.39 10.72
C GLU A 45 -2.43 -9.79 9.89
N LEU A 46 -2.20 -9.12 8.77
CA LEU A 46 -0.99 -9.32 7.96
C LEU A 46 0.27 -9.00 8.77
N ILE A 47 0.31 -7.88 9.50
CA ILE A 47 1.43 -7.52 10.40
C ILE A 47 1.63 -8.60 11.47
N ALA A 48 0.54 -9.02 12.13
CA ALA A 48 0.61 -10.03 13.19
C ALA A 48 1.07 -11.40 12.65
N PHE A 49 0.64 -11.77 11.45
CA PHE A 49 1.08 -12.97 10.75
C PHE A 49 2.58 -12.91 10.42
N CYS A 50 3.04 -11.81 9.82
CA CYS A 50 4.47 -11.59 9.53
C CYS A 50 5.32 -11.66 10.81
N ALA A 51 4.85 -11.09 11.92
CA ALA A 51 5.54 -11.17 13.21
C ALA A 51 5.61 -12.60 13.79
N ARG A 52 4.62 -13.44 13.48
CA ARG A 52 4.52 -14.83 13.98
C ARG A 52 5.07 -15.87 13.02
N VAL A 53 5.58 -15.48 11.85
CA VAL A 53 6.20 -16.43 10.91
C VAL A 53 7.35 -17.20 11.56
N SER A 54 8.01 -16.60 12.55
CA SER A 54 9.07 -17.21 13.36
C SER A 54 8.58 -18.18 14.44
N ASN A 55 7.27 -18.20 14.75
CA ASN A 55 6.67 -19.08 15.75
C ASN A 55 5.44 -19.83 15.18
N PRO A 56 5.65 -20.99 14.52
CA PRO A 56 4.62 -21.72 13.77
C PRO A 56 3.38 -22.10 14.59
N SER A 57 3.55 -22.41 15.88
CA SER A 57 2.50 -22.90 16.76
C SER A 57 1.48 -21.84 17.17
N ASN A 58 1.76 -20.55 16.96
CA ASN A 58 0.88 -19.45 17.35
C ASN A 58 0.39 -18.60 16.15
N GLN A 59 0.62 -19.04 14.91
CA GLN A 59 0.32 -18.26 13.70
C GLN A 59 -1.17 -17.90 13.55
N ALA A 60 -2.08 -18.79 13.95
CA ALA A 60 -3.53 -18.66 13.75
C ALA A 60 -4.28 -17.85 14.84
N ASN A 61 -3.58 -17.25 15.81
CA ASN A 61 -4.23 -16.57 16.94
C ASN A 61 -4.65 -15.12 16.63
N GLU A 62 -5.74 -14.94 15.91
CA GLU A 62 -6.23 -13.62 15.47
C GLU A 62 -6.70 -12.72 16.62
N GLN A 63 -7.20 -13.31 17.72
CA GLN A 63 -7.78 -12.59 18.85
C GLN A 63 -6.78 -11.69 19.61
N THR A 64 -5.47 -11.95 19.46
CA THR A 64 -4.40 -11.25 20.18
C THR A 64 -3.54 -10.32 19.31
N SER A 65 -3.88 -10.14 18.03
CA SER A 65 -3.09 -9.36 17.06
C SER A 65 -2.81 -7.93 17.54
N ALA A 66 -3.81 -7.25 18.11
CA ALA A 66 -3.64 -5.89 18.64
C ALA A 66 -2.69 -5.82 19.85
N LYS A 67 -2.71 -6.82 20.74
CA LYS A 67 -1.80 -6.89 21.90
C LYS A 67 -0.36 -7.12 21.43
N LEU A 68 -0.18 -7.98 20.43
CA LEU A 68 1.13 -8.24 19.83
C LEU A 68 1.70 -6.99 19.17
N ILE A 69 0.91 -6.26 18.37
CA ILE A 69 1.38 -5.03 17.72
C ILE A 69 1.79 -3.97 18.77
N LYS A 70 1.00 -3.78 19.83
CA LYS A 70 1.38 -2.90 20.95
C LYS A 70 2.70 -3.31 21.59
N TYR A 71 2.93 -4.60 21.78
CA TYR A 71 4.19 -5.13 22.28
C TYR A 71 5.36 -4.82 21.34
N LEU A 72 5.20 -5.07 20.03
CA LEU A 72 6.23 -4.78 19.02
C LEU A 72 6.62 -3.29 19.02
N ILE A 73 5.65 -2.38 19.05
CA ILE A 73 5.89 -0.93 19.12
C ILE A 73 6.62 -0.57 20.41
N LYS A 74 6.17 -1.09 21.57
CA LYS A 74 6.79 -0.83 22.87
C LYS A 74 8.26 -1.24 22.90
N HIS A 75 8.59 -2.34 22.23
CA HIS A 75 9.95 -2.88 22.17
C HIS A 75 10.74 -2.42 20.93
N GLN A 76 10.19 -1.53 20.10
CA GLN A 76 10.84 -1.00 18.88
C GLN A 76 11.18 -2.08 17.83
N HIS A 77 10.37 -3.13 17.76
CA HIS A 77 10.49 -4.15 16.71
C HIS A 77 9.75 -3.67 15.45
N TRP A 78 10.43 -2.87 14.62
CA TRP A 78 9.81 -2.20 13.46
C TRP A 78 9.66 -3.09 12.23
N SER A 79 10.52 -4.11 12.05
CA SER A 79 10.53 -4.92 10.83
C SER A 79 9.19 -5.56 10.45
N PRO A 80 8.32 -6.05 11.37
CA PRO A 80 7.02 -6.59 10.98
C PRO A 80 6.03 -5.49 10.54
N LEU A 81 6.20 -4.26 11.02
CA LEU A 81 5.35 -3.11 10.66
C LEU A 81 5.69 -2.55 9.27
N GLU A 82 6.91 -2.81 8.78
CA GLU A 82 7.36 -2.41 7.44
C GLU A 82 6.88 -3.36 6.32
N MET A 83 6.25 -4.49 6.68
CA MET A 83 5.74 -5.48 5.72
C MET A 83 4.45 -5.06 5.02
N VAL A 84 3.88 -3.92 5.41
CA VAL A 84 2.63 -3.38 4.86
C VAL A 84 2.86 -1.97 4.31
N ASN A 85 2.13 -1.64 3.24
CA ASN A 85 2.16 -0.33 2.61
C ASN A 85 0.75 0.23 2.48
N ALA A 86 0.63 1.55 2.47
CA ALA A 86 -0.63 2.25 2.18
C ALA A 86 -0.35 3.36 1.16
N CYS A 87 -1.26 3.52 0.21
CA CYS A 87 -1.24 4.62 -0.74
C CYS A 87 -2.25 5.67 -0.29
N LEU A 88 -1.83 6.94 -0.26
CA LEU A 88 -2.70 8.05 0.12
C LEU A 88 -2.71 9.07 -1.01
N GLU A 89 -3.89 9.58 -1.32
CA GLU A 89 -4.02 10.77 -2.15
C GLU A 89 -3.96 12.00 -1.24
N ILE A 90 -3.05 12.91 -1.56
CA ILE A 90 -2.78 14.11 -0.77
C ILE A 90 -3.00 15.31 -1.67
N ASN A 91 -4.07 16.07 -1.39
CA ASN A 91 -4.37 17.34 -2.06
C ASN A 91 -3.91 18.49 -1.15
N THR A 92 -2.84 19.19 -1.55
CA THR A 92 -2.20 20.24 -0.75
C THR A 92 -1.56 21.31 -1.63
N THR A 93 -1.12 22.42 -1.02
CA THR A 93 -0.40 23.49 -1.72
C THR A 93 1.06 23.12 -1.98
N ARG A 94 1.68 23.78 -2.96
CA ARG A 94 3.08 23.51 -3.38
C ARG A 94 4.09 23.65 -2.25
N ASP A 95 3.93 24.65 -1.39
CA ASP A 95 4.84 24.88 -0.26
C ASP A 95 4.83 23.72 0.74
N ILE A 96 3.66 23.13 0.97
CA ILE A 96 3.51 21.97 1.84
C ILE A 96 3.99 20.70 1.14
N ALA A 97 3.71 20.54 -0.17
CA ALA A 97 4.23 19.42 -0.95
C ALA A 97 5.77 19.36 -0.90
N HIS A 98 6.44 20.50 -1.02
CA HIS A 98 7.90 20.59 -0.88
C HIS A 98 8.43 20.17 0.50
N GLN A 99 7.63 20.30 1.57
CA GLN A 99 8.00 19.77 2.89
C GLN A 99 7.82 18.24 2.93
N ILE A 100 6.70 17.76 2.39
CA ILE A 100 6.34 16.34 2.39
C ILE A 100 7.36 15.50 1.59
N VAL A 101 7.77 15.95 0.40
CA VAL A 101 8.73 15.20 -0.45
C VAL A 101 10.11 15.00 0.20
N ARG A 102 10.41 15.69 1.30
CA ARG A 102 11.65 15.50 2.09
C ARG A 102 11.62 14.22 2.91
N HIS A 103 10.46 13.61 3.13
CA HIS A 103 10.31 12.32 3.81
C HIS A 103 10.71 11.17 2.88
N ARG A 104 12.01 10.91 2.80
CA ARG A 104 12.63 9.92 1.89
C ARG A 104 12.21 8.47 2.11
N SER A 105 11.58 8.16 3.25
CA SER A 105 11.01 6.84 3.52
C SER A 105 9.73 6.57 2.72
N PHE A 106 9.14 7.60 2.11
CA PHE A 106 7.95 7.48 1.29
C PHE A 106 8.29 7.50 -0.20
N ALA A 107 7.44 6.86 -0.98
CA ALA A 107 7.43 6.97 -2.43
C ALA A 107 6.31 7.95 -2.84
N PHE A 108 6.64 8.90 -3.71
CA PHE A 108 5.69 9.92 -4.18
C PHE A 108 5.40 9.72 -5.66
N GLN A 109 4.15 9.95 -6.04
CA GLN A 109 3.74 10.09 -7.43
C GLN A 109 3.07 11.44 -7.59
N GLU A 110 3.71 12.32 -8.35
CA GLU A 110 3.23 13.66 -8.65
C GLU A 110 2.83 13.75 -10.12
N PHE A 111 1.94 14.68 -10.44
CA PHE A 111 1.63 14.97 -11.82
C PHE A 111 2.87 15.52 -12.54
N SER A 112 3.10 15.02 -13.75
CA SER A 112 4.19 15.51 -14.58
C SER A 112 3.90 16.91 -15.08
N GLN A 113 4.75 17.87 -14.74
CA GLN A 113 4.69 19.25 -15.26
C GLN A 113 4.91 19.34 -16.78
N ARG A 114 5.40 18.28 -17.43
CA ARG A 114 5.59 18.25 -18.89
C ARG A 114 4.28 18.00 -19.65
N TYR A 115 3.33 17.33 -19.00
CA TYR A 115 2.10 16.85 -19.65
C TYR A 115 0.84 17.43 -19.02
N ALA A 116 0.92 17.90 -17.78
CA ALA A 116 -0.15 18.67 -17.17
C ALA A 116 -0.02 20.13 -17.60
N LYS A 117 -1.04 20.65 -18.29
CA LYS A 117 -1.12 22.09 -18.54
C LYS A 117 -1.31 22.79 -17.19
N PRO A 118 -0.53 23.83 -16.86
CA PRO A 118 -0.71 24.61 -15.64
C PRO A 118 -2.15 25.14 -15.48
N GLU A 119 -2.81 25.41 -16.61
CA GLU A 119 -4.20 25.87 -16.73
C GLU A 119 -5.21 24.86 -16.16
N ASP A 120 -4.97 23.56 -16.33
CA ASP A 120 -5.86 22.47 -15.86
C ASP A 120 -5.65 22.15 -14.37
N MET A 121 -4.63 22.75 -13.75
CA MET A 121 -4.22 22.51 -12.37
C MET A 121 -4.66 23.61 -11.38
N GLY A 122 -5.38 24.63 -11.86
CA GLY A 122 -5.89 25.74 -11.06
C GLY A 122 -4.79 26.60 -10.41
N ASP A 123 -5.19 27.47 -9.46
CA ASP A 123 -4.30 28.37 -8.69
C ASP A 123 -3.26 27.65 -7.80
N ALA A 124 -3.14 26.31 -7.88
CA ALA A 124 -2.19 25.53 -7.08
C ALA A 124 -0.70 25.80 -7.46
N PHE A 125 -0.47 26.59 -8.51
CA PHE A 125 0.84 26.78 -9.14
C PHE A 125 1.23 28.23 -9.43
N ILE A 126 0.45 29.23 -8.99
CA ILE A 126 0.80 30.66 -9.07
C ILE A 126 1.43 31.11 -7.75
#